data_AF-A0A7K0EG03-F1
#
_entry.id   AF-A0A7K0EG03-F1
#
_cell.length_a   1.000
_cell.length_b   1.000
_cell.length_c   1.000
_cell.angle_alpha   90.00
_cell.angle_beta   90.00
_cell.angle_gamma   90.00
#
_symmetry.space_group_name_H-M   'P 1'
#
loop_
_entity.id
_entity.type
_entity.pdbx_description
1 polymer ?
#
loop_
_entity_poly.entity_id
_entity_poly.type
_entity_poly.pdbx_seq_one_letter_code
_entity_poly.pdbx_strand_id
1 'polypeptide(L)'
;MKPSLEVLPLNSWVETNGKPLIISGPCSAETEEQLVETARQLAQLGAVHVIRAGVWKPRTRPGSFEGMGKAALPWIQRAKAETGLPFAVEVATPEHIELALKYGVDVLWVGARTTVNPFNVQEIADALRGVDVPVLIKNPINPDLALWIGAFERIAGAGITKLGAIHRGFSTGEASKYRNIPLWQIAIELKSTFPNLPMIGDPSHMAGKRAYLQELAQMQMDLNYDGLIVESHIDPDKAWSDAAQQLTPAAFGEMLEHLHIRKVDSQNIEFQGAMEQIRSKIDNVDRQLVEMLAARMALVEKLAEYKRENNVTIFQPDRWKEVHETRAKQGQKMGLYPELVEEIFKIIHMESIRKQTEVMNSNEQSA
;
A
#
# COMPACT_ATOMS: atom_id res chain seq x y z
N MET A 1 -8.09 -22.83 1.20
CA MET A 1 -9.08 -22.05 1.98
C MET A 1 -8.63 -20.60 1.86
N LYS A 2 -9.50 -19.64 1.47
CA LYS A 2 -9.08 -18.23 1.48
C LYS A 2 -8.75 -17.84 2.93
N PRO A 3 -7.64 -17.14 3.20
CA PRO A 3 -7.34 -16.68 4.55
C PRO A 3 -8.46 -15.76 5.03
N SER A 4 -8.82 -15.83 6.31
CA SER A 4 -9.83 -14.97 6.93
C SER A 4 -9.24 -14.36 8.19
N LEU A 5 -9.45 -13.06 8.37
CA LEU A 5 -9.04 -12.32 9.57
C LEU A 5 -10.29 -11.79 10.27
N GLU A 6 -10.37 -12.01 11.58
CA GLU A 6 -11.33 -11.32 12.44
C GLU A 6 -10.75 -9.94 12.79
N VAL A 7 -11.31 -8.90 12.19
CA VAL A 7 -10.85 -7.51 12.38
C VAL A 7 -12.02 -6.66 12.86
N LEU A 8 -11.81 -5.93 13.95
CA LEU A 8 -12.78 -4.98 14.47
C LEU A 8 -12.84 -3.72 13.58
N PRO A 9 -14.03 -3.15 13.35
CA PRO A 9 -14.18 -1.91 12.60
C PRO A 9 -13.31 -0.78 13.15
N LEU A 10 -12.73 0.04 12.27
CA LEU A 10 -11.85 1.16 12.62
C LEU A 10 -12.41 2.08 13.73
N ASN A 11 -13.70 2.42 13.61
CA ASN A 11 -14.41 3.31 14.54
C ASN A 11 -14.63 2.72 15.93
N SER A 12 -14.36 1.43 16.14
CA SER A 12 -14.45 0.80 17.47
C SER A 12 -13.22 1.03 18.34
N TRP A 13 -12.11 1.51 17.77
CA TRP A 13 -10.86 1.73 18.48
C TRP A 13 -10.17 3.08 18.20
N VAL A 14 -10.57 3.82 17.16
CA VAL A 14 -10.29 5.26 17.03
C VAL A 14 -11.55 5.99 16.55
N GLU A 15 -11.94 7.06 17.26
CA GLU A 15 -13.09 7.88 16.89
C GLU A 15 -12.72 8.84 15.76
N THR A 16 -13.29 8.63 14.57
CA THR A 16 -13.07 9.50 13.39
C THR A 16 -14.30 10.32 12.98
N ASN A 17 -15.43 10.13 13.66
CA ASN A 17 -16.69 10.81 13.35
C ASN A 17 -17.13 10.66 11.87
N GLY A 18 -16.88 9.49 11.29
CA GLY A 18 -17.23 9.18 9.89
C GLY A 18 -16.31 9.83 8.85
N LYS A 19 -15.21 10.46 9.28
CA LYS A 19 -14.14 10.96 8.40
C LYS A 19 -13.03 9.92 8.24
N PRO A 20 -12.17 10.05 7.21
CA PRO A 20 -10.95 9.24 7.13
C PRO A 20 -10.08 9.41 8.38
N LEU A 21 -9.47 8.33 8.85
CA LEU A 21 -8.50 8.40 9.94
C LEU A 21 -7.29 9.23 9.50
N ILE A 22 -6.91 10.24 10.29
CA ILE A 22 -5.74 11.07 10.03
C ILE A 22 -4.75 10.91 11.17
N ILE A 23 -3.60 10.32 10.84
CA ILE A 23 -2.45 10.17 11.73
C ILE A 23 -1.36 11.12 11.25
N SER A 24 -0.90 12.04 12.09
CA SER A 24 0.17 12.99 11.69
C SER A 24 1.13 13.32 12.82
N GLY A 25 2.36 13.68 12.48
CA GLY A 25 3.42 13.98 13.44
C GLY A 25 4.80 13.72 12.86
N PRO A 26 5.86 13.99 13.64
CA PRO A 26 7.21 14.01 13.08
C PRO A 26 7.72 12.62 12.75
N CYS A 27 8.62 12.55 11.76
CA CYS A 27 9.30 11.32 11.36
C CYS A 27 10.00 10.65 12.56
N SER A 28 10.61 11.45 13.44
CA SER A 28 11.23 11.01 14.68
C SER A 28 10.93 12.00 15.80
N ALA A 29 10.93 11.54 17.04
CA ALA A 29 10.98 12.44 18.20
C ALA A 29 12.43 12.93 18.37
N GLU A 30 12.67 14.23 18.16
CA GLU A 30 14.01 14.82 18.14
C GLU A 30 14.34 15.50 19.48
N THR A 31 13.47 16.42 19.91
CA THR A 31 13.47 17.01 21.25
C THR A 31 12.05 17.04 21.81
N GLU A 32 11.91 17.27 23.11
CA GLU A 32 10.61 17.41 23.76
C GLU A 32 9.84 18.59 23.16
N GLU A 33 10.47 19.75 23.02
CA GLU A 33 9.87 20.95 22.47
C GLU A 33 9.42 20.74 21.03
N GLN A 34 10.27 20.12 20.20
CA GLN A 34 9.95 19.81 18.81
C GLN A 34 8.71 18.92 18.73
N LEU A 35 8.66 17.84 19.50
CA LEU A 35 7.57 16.89 19.47
C LEU A 35 6.26 17.51 19.97
N VAL A 36 6.29 18.13 21.15
CA VAL A 36 5.11 18.70 21.80
C VAL A 36 4.54 19.85 20.98
N GLU A 37 5.39 20.73 20.45
CA GLU A 37 4.93 21.85 19.62
C GLU A 37 4.35 21.37 18.29
N THR A 38 4.95 20.34 17.66
CA THR A 38 4.36 19.71 16.46
C THR A 38 2.96 19.18 16.78
N ALA A 39 2.83 18.43 17.88
CA ALA A 39 1.56 17.84 18.29
C ALA A 39 0.49 18.90 18.60
N ARG A 40 0.86 19.98 19.30
CA ARG A 40 -0.02 21.10 19.65
C ARG A 40 -0.59 21.79 18.41
N GLN A 41 0.27 22.10 17.43
CA GLN A 41 -0.19 22.74 16.18
C GLN A 41 -1.05 21.80 15.32
N LEU A 42 -0.73 20.49 15.29
CA LEU A 42 -1.55 19.51 14.60
C LEU A 42 -2.94 19.34 15.24
N ALA A 43 -3.01 19.32 16.57
CA ALA A 43 -4.27 19.24 17.30
C ALA A 43 -5.18 20.44 17.04
N GLN A 44 -4.60 21.65 16.90
CA GLN A 44 -5.35 22.88 16.59
C GLN A 44 -6.06 22.84 15.23
N LEU A 45 -5.63 21.97 14.30
CA LEU A 45 -6.33 21.79 13.02
C LEU A 45 -7.71 21.13 13.19
N GLY A 46 -7.93 20.41 14.30
CA GLY A 46 -9.18 19.67 14.55
C GLY A 46 -9.46 18.50 13.58
N ALA A 47 -8.54 18.21 12.67
CA ALA A 47 -8.64 17.14 11.68
C ALA A 47 -7.75 15.92 11.98
N VAL A 48 -6.79 16.06 12.92
CA VAL A 48 -5.88 14.98 13.31
C VAL A 48 -6.48 14.17 14.45
N HIS A 49 -6.47 12.85 14.29
CA HIS A 49 -7.07 11.92 15.25
C HIS A 49 -6.03 11.22 16.11
N VAL A 50 -4.81 11.04 15.60
CA VAL A 50 -3.70 10.37 16.30
C VAL A 50 -2.39 11.07 15.96
N ILE A 51 -1.58 11.36 16.98
CA ILE A 51 -0.21 11.87 16.78
C ILE A 51 0.74 10.69 16.57
N ARG A 52 1.71 10.81 15.65
CA ARG A 52 2.74 9.78 15.44
C ARG A 52 4.15 10.30 15.65
N ALA A 53 5.05 9.48 16.21
CA ALA A 53 6.49 9.74 16.16
C ALA A 53 7.31 8.46 16.18
N GLY A 54 8.44 8.47 15.46
CA GLY A 54 9.42 7.39 15.54
C GLY A 54 10.30 7.59 16.77
N VAL A 55 10.23 6.68 17.73
CA VAL A 55 11.05 6.70 18.94
C VAL A 55 12.35 5.91 18.75
N TRP A 56 12.24 4.80 18.03
CA TRP A 56 13.35 3.96 17.58
C TRP A 56 13.40 3.96 16.06
N LYS A 57 14.57 4.22 15.46
CA LYS A 57 14.72 4.31 14.00
C LYS A 57 15.62 3.20 13.47
N PRO A 58 15.09 2.27 12.65
CA PRO A 58 15.91 1.23 12.02
C PRO A 58 16.69 1.84 10.84
N ARG A 59 17.88 2.40 11.13
CA ARG A 59 18.72 3.07 10.13
C ARG A 59 19.51 2.06 9.31
N THR A 60 19.52 2.26 7.99
CA THR A 60 20.32 1.44 7.07
C THR A 60 21.83 1.60 7.28
N ARG A 61 22.28 2.80 7.67
CA ARG A 61 23.69 3.11 7.91
C ARG A 61 23.90 3.40 9.40
N PRO A 62 24.81 2.67 10.08
CA PRO A 62 25.21 2.99 11.45
C PRO A 62 25.70 4.43 11.60
N GLY A 63 25.51 5.02 12.78
CA GLY A 63 26.00 6.38 13.10
C GLY A 63 25.13 7.52 12.56
N SER A 64 24.00 7.22 11.93
CA SER A 64 22.95 8.20 11.66
C SER A 64 21.92 8.23 12.79
N PHE A 65 21.18 9.32 12.99
CA PHE A 65 20.25 9.45 14.12
C PHE A 65 19.29 8.25 14.25
N GLU A 66 19.38 7.53 15.38
CA GLU A 66 18.69 6.26 15.65
C GLU A 66 17.39 6.45 16.43
N GLY A 67 17.00 7.71 16.69
CA GLY A 67 15.91 8.05 17.59
C GLY A 67 16.39 8.23 19.03
N MET A 68 15.56 8.88 19.84
CA MET A 68 15.86 9.13 21.26
C MET A 68 15.52 7.94 22.17
N GLY A 69 14.91 6.88 21.62
CA GLY A 69 14.57 5.67 22.34
C GLY A 69 13.74 5.97 23.60
N LYS A 70 14.06 5.28 24.70
CA LYS A 70 13.36 5.43 25.98
C LYS A 70 13.27 6.88 26.48
N ALA A 71 14.23 7.74 26.15
CA ALA A 71 14.26 9.13 26.60
C ALA A 71 13.11 9.98 26.01
N ALA A 72 12.55 9.59 24.86
CA ALA A 72 11.42 10.30 24.25
C ALA A 72 10.03 9.85 24.76
N LEU A 73 9.94 8.75 25.50
CA LEU A 73 8.65 8.24 25.98
C LEU A 73 7.94 9.20 26.96
N PRO A 74 8.63 9.90 27.89
CA PRO A 74 8.00 10.95 28.68
C PRO A 74 7.45 12.12 27.84
N TRP A 75 8.10 12.45 26.72
CA TRP A 75 7.65 13.53 25.83
C TRP A 75 6.32 13.19 25.16
N ILE A 76 6.11 11.91 24.84
CA ILE A 76 4.84 11.40 24.33
C ILE A 76 3.72 11.61 25.35
N GLN A 77 3.96 11.28 26.63
CA GLN A 77 2.97 11.50 27.69
C GLN A 77 2.60 12.98 27.82
N ARG A 78 3.59 13.87 27.73
CA ARG A 78 3.34 15.32 27.72
C ARG A 78 2.55 15.78 26.50
N ALA A 79 2.92 15.34 25.29
CA ALA A 79 2.20 15.68 24.06
C ALA A 79 0.74 15.23 24.12
N LYS A 80 0.48 14.02 24.64
CA LYS A 80 -0.87 13.52 24.89
C LYS A 80 -1.63 14.39 25.90
N ALA A 81 -0.99 14.74 27.02
CA ALA A 81 -1.62 15.57 28.05
C ALA A 81 -1.98 16.97 27.54
N GLU A 82 -1.15 17.58 26.68
CA GLU A 82 -1.40 18.91 26.12
C GLU A 82 -2.41 18.92 24.97
N THR A 83 -2.52 17.83 24.20
CA THR A 83 -3.38 17.78 23.01
C THR A 83 -4.69 17.02 23.22
N GLY A 84 -4.74 16.11 24.19
CA GLY A 84 -5.83 15.15 24.35
C GLY A 84 -5.88 14.07 23.27
N LEU A 85 -4.95 14.06 22.30
CA LEU A 85 -4.95 13.10 21.20
C LEU A 85 -4.23 11.80 21.58
N PRO A 86 -4.71 10.64 21.10
CA PRO A 86 -3.96 9.39 21.12
C PRO A 86 -2.61 9.51 20.41
N PHE A 87 -1.67 8.64 20.78
CA PHE A 87 -0.34 8.61 20.23
C PHE A 87 0.02 7.24 19.66
N ALA A 88 0.68 7.25 18.51
CA ALA A 88 1.17 6.08 17.81
C ALA A 88 2.70 6.04 17.74
N VAL A 89 3.31 4.85 17.90
CA VAL A 89 4.76 4.65 17.72
C VAL A 89 5.10 3.39 16.93
N GLU A 90 6.26 3.41 16.26
CA GLU A 90 6.84 2.22 15.65
C GLU A 90 7.39 1.27 16.71
N VAL A 91 7.10 -0.02 16.59
CA VAL A 91 7.72 -1.08 17.37
C VAL A 91 8.39 -2.10 16.45
N ALA A 92 9.50 -2.66 16.91
CA ALA A 92 10.31 -3.61 16.13
C ALA A 92 10.80 -4.80 16.97
N THR A 93 10.73 -4.72 18.29
CA THR A 93 11.17 -5.76 19.24
C THR A 93 10.15 -5.86 20.40
N PRO A 94 10.15 -6.98 21.14
CA PRO A 94 9.35 -7.13 22.36
C PRO A 94 9.56 -6.01 23.39
N GLU A 95 10.82 -5.57 23.58
CA GLU A 95 11.15 -4.49 24.52
C GLU A 95 10.49 -3.16 24.12
N HIS A 96 10.42 -2.85 22.82
CA HIS A 96 9.74 -1.64 22.35
C HIS A 96 8.25 -1.67 22.71
N ILE A 97 7.60 -2.83 22.62
CA ILE A 97 6.19 -3.01 22.96
C ILE A 97 6.00 -2.81 24.46
N GLU A 98 6.80 -3.48 25.30
CA GLU A 98 6.73 -3.32 26.76
C GLU A 98 6.87 -1.84 27.17
N LEU A 99 7.88 -1.16 26.63
CA LEU A 99 8.10 0.26 26.91
C LEU A 99 6.99 1.15 26.37
N ALA A 100 6.51 0.93 25.15
CA ALA A 100 5.42 1.71 24.57
C ALA A 100 4.14 1.60 25.43
N LEU A 101 3.75 0.38 25.80
CA LEU A 101 2.58 0.12 26.63
C LEU A 101 2.74 0.71 28.04
N LYS A 102 3.93 0.54 28.65
CA LYS A 102 4.22 1.10 29.99
C LYS A 102 4.08 2.62 30.05
N TYR A 103 4.41 3.32 28.97
CA TYR A 103 4.28 4.77 28.88
C TYR A 103 2.94 5.23 28.30
N GLY A 104 2.00 4.30 28.07
CA GLY A 104 0.65 4.61 27.64
C GLY A 104 0.57 5.07 26.19
N VAL A 105 1.33 4.47 25.28
CA VAL A 105 1.11 4.61 23.83
C VAL A 105 -0.18 3.88 23.45
N ASP A 106 -1.00 4.51 22.60
CA ASP A 106 -2.36 4.03 22.28
C ASP A 106 -2.42 3.16 21.02
N VAL A 107 -1.49 3.37 20.07
CA VAL A 107 -1.44 2.63 18.81
C VAL A 107 -0.01 2.21 18.51
N LEU A 108 0.18 0.96 18.12
CA LEU A 108 1.49 0.47 17.67
C LEU A 108 1.48 0.33 16.16
N TRP A 109 2.61 0.58 15.50
CA TRP A 109 2.79 0.09 14.13
C TRP A 109 4.06 -0.72 13.94
N VAL A 110 3.97 -1.72 13.08
CA VAL A 110 5.10 -2.53 12.62
C VAL A 110 5.64 -1.90 11.35
N GLY A 111 6.92 -1.51 11.37
CA GLY A 111 7.59 -0.85 10.26
C GLY A 111 7.83 -1.77 9.06
N ALA A 112 7.92 -1.17 7.86
CA ALA A 112 8.06 -1.91 6.59
C ALA A 112 9.29 -2.84 6.56
N ARG A 113 10.38 -2.46 7.23
CA ARG A 113 11.61 -3.27 7.34
C ARG A 113 11.49 -4.40 8.37
N THR A 114 10.56 -4.30 9.32
CA THR A 114 10.29 -5.36 10.27
C THR A 114 9.37 -6.40 9.64
N THR A 115 8.37 -5.95 8.88
CA THR A 115 7.41 -6.82 8.15
C THR A 115 8.10 -7.82 7.22
N VAL A 116 9.30 -7.51 6.70
CA VAL A 116 10.00 -8.43 5.77
C VAL A 116 10.49 -9.72 6.42
N ASN A 117 10.62 -9.76 7.75
CA ASN A 117 11.18 -10.90 8.47
C ASN A 117 10.11 -11.59 9.33
N PRO A 118 9.62 -12.76 8.92
CA PRO A 118 8.61 -13.51 9.68
C PRO A 118 9.04 -13.85 11.12
N PHE A 119 10.33 -14.01 11.40
CA PHE A 119 10.81 -14.24 12.78
C PHE A 119 10.60 -13.01 13.66
N ASN A 120 10.95 -11.81 13.16
CA ASN A 120 10.74 -10.56 13.90
C ASN A 120 9.24 -10.31 14.12
N VAL A 121 8.39 -10.57 13.11
CA VAL A 121 6.94 -10.44 13.26
C VAL A 121 6.39 -11.46 14.25
N GLN A 122 6.94 -12.67 14.30
CA GLN A 122 6.54 -13.68 15.28
C GLN A 122 6.90 -13.25 16.72
N GLU A 123 8.09 -12.70 16.95
CA GLU A 123 8.48 -12.18 18.26
C GLU A 123 7.56 -11.03 18.72
N ILE A 124 7.20 -10.14 17.80
CA ILE A 124 6.22 -9.07 18.05
C ILE A 124 4.85 -9.66 18.39
N ALA A 125 4.38 -10.65 17.63
CA ALA A 125 3.10 -11.32 17.89
C ALA A 125 3.09 -11.98 19.28
N ASP A 126 4.15 -12.69 19.65
CA ASP A 126 4.24 -13.35 20.94
C ASP A 126 4.23 -12.36 22.11
N ALA A 127 4.89 -11.20 21.94
CA ALA A 127 4.88 -10.12 22.92
C ALA A 127 3.51 -9.39 23.04
N LEU A 128 2.66 -9.49 22.04
CA LEU A 128 1.31 -8.89 22.03
C LEU A 128 0.23 -9.78 22.60
N ARG A 129 0.52 -11.04 22.97
CA ARG A 129 -0.48 -11.96 23.51
C ARG A 129 -1.12 -11.41 24.78
N GLY A 130 -2.44 -11.34 24.80
CA GLY A 130 -3.21 -10.82 25.94
C GLY A 130 -3.18 -9.30 26.08
N VAL A 131 -2.58 -8.58 25.13
CA VAL A 131 -2.60 -7.11 25.06
C VAL A 131 -3.79 -6.67 24.20
N ASP A 132 -4.56 -5.70 24.67
CA ASP A 132 -5.63 -5.08 23.88
C ASP A 132 -5.19 -3.70 23.35
N VAL A 133 -4.48 -3.70 22.21
CA VAL A 133 -3.96 -2.48 21.57
C VAL A 133 -4.16 -2.54 20.05
N PRO A 134 -4.54 -1.43 19.39
CA PRO A 134 -4.48 -1.31 17.94
C PRO A 134 -3.06 -1.52 17.38
N VAL A 135 -2.97 -2.35 16.34
CA VAL A 135 -1.71 -2.63 15.63
C VAL A 135 -1.88 -2.38 14.14
N LEU A 136 -1.10 -1.42 13.62
CA LEU A 136 -1.03 -1.12 12.20
C LEU A 136 0.21 -1.79 11.57
N ILE A 137 0.07 -2.45 10.43
CA ILE A 137 1.19 -3.16 9.79
C ILE A 137 1.50 -2.52 8.44
N LYS A 138 2.71 -1.95 8.32
CA LYS A 138 3.20 -1.43 7.03
C LYS A 138 3.49 -2.59 6.07
N ASN A 139 3.19 -2.41 4.78
CA ASN A 139 3.60 -3.37 3.76
C ASN A 139 5.12 -3.60 3.79
N PRO A 140 5.61 -4.81 3.44
CA PRO A 140 7.03 -5.07 3.29
C PRO A 140 7.63 -4.14 2.22
N ILE A 141 8.93 -3.84 2.33
CA ILE A 141 9.61 -2.97 1.36
C ILE A 141 9.64 -3.57 -0.05
N ASN A 142 9.62 -4.90 -0.16
CA ASN A 142 9.51 -5.65 -1.41
C ASN A 142 8.03 -5.96 -1.73
N PRO A 143 7.64 -6.00 -3.01
CA PRO A 143 6.27 -6.25 -3.44
C PRO A 143 5.86 -7.72 -3.26
N ASP A 144 5.69 -8.15 -2.02
CA ASP A 144 5.29 -9.50 -1.63
C ASP A 144 4.02 -9.47 -0.79
N LEU A 145 2.89 -9.76 -1.45
CA LEU A 145 1.59 -9.80 -0.81
C LEU A 145 1.48 -10.93 0.22
N ALA A 146 2.05 -12.10 -0.07
CA ALA A 146 1.98 -13.25 0.83
C ALA A 146 2.70 -12.96 2.14
N LEU A 147 3.84 -12.28 2.08
CA LEU A 147 4.58 -11.83 3.26
C LEU A 147 3.79 -10.81 4.09
N TRP A 148 3.07 -9.88 3.43
CA TRP A 148 2.20 -8.93 4.13
C TRP A 148 1.01 -9.62 4.80
N ILE A 149 0.34 -10.55 4.10
CA ILE A 149 -0.74 -11.37 4.64
C ILE A 149 -0.27 -12.17 5.85
N GLY A 150 0.88 -12.85 5.74
CA GLY A 150 1.44 -13.66 6.82
C GLY A 150 1.78 -12.84 8.06
N ALA A 151 2.10 -11.55 7.91
CA ALA A 151 2.29 -10.67 9.06
C ALA A 151 0.98 -10.42 9.81
N PHE A 152 -0.14 -10.18 9.10
CA PHE A 152 -1.45 -10.06 9.74
C PHE A 152 -1.88 -11.36 10.41
N GLU A 153 -1.71 -12.51 9.77
CA GLU A 153 -2.09 -13.81 10.34
C GLU A 153 -1.35 -14.10 11.65
N ARG A 154 -0.05 -13.76 11.75
CA ARG A 154 0.72 -13.91 13.00
C ARG A 154 0.21 -13.03 14.12
N ILE A 155 0.01 -11.74 13.84
CA ILE A 155 -0.45 -10.77 14.85
C ILE A 155 -1.90 -11.08 15.27
N ALA A 156 -2.78 -11.45 14.32
CA ALA A 156 -4.12 -11.92 14.63
C ALA A 156 -4.10 -13.21 15.45
N GLY A 157 -3.18 -14.13 15.17
CA GLY A 157 -2.97 -15.36 15.94
C GLY A 157 -2.54 -15.13 17.39
N ALA A 158 -2.03 -13.94 17.73
CA ALA A 158 -1.78 -13.51 19.10
C ALA A 158 -3.04 -12.99 19.84
N GLY A 159 -4.18 -12.93 19.15
CA GLY A 159 -5.46 -12.44 19.68
C GLY A 159 -5.73 -10.96 19.38
N ILE A 160 -4.91 -10.28 18.59
CA ILE A 160 -5.13 -8.87 18.23
C ILE A 160 -6.18 -8.78 17.12
N THR A 161 -7.31 -8.14 17.43
CA THR A 161 -8.42 -7.92 16.48
C THR A 161 -8.52 -6.46 16.01
N LYS A 162 -7.86 -5.53 16.69
CA LYS A 162 -7.75 -4.11 16.31
C LYS A 162 -6.61 -3.91 15.30
N LEU A 163 -6.79 -4.43 14.08
CA LEU A 163 -5.77 -4.43 13.03
C LEU A 163 -6.03 -3.41 11.94
N GLY A 164 -4.96 -2.89 11.33
CA GLY A 164 -5.03 -2.06 10.13
C GLY A 164 -3.78 -2.19 9.26
N ALA A 165 -3.95 -2.00 7.95
CA ALA A 165 -2.88 -1.96 6.98
C ALA A 165 -2.37 -0.53 6.80
N ILE A 166 -1.04 -0.38 6.66
CA ILE A 166 -0.45 0.87 6.16
C ILE A 166 0.23 0.57 4.83
N HIS A 167 -0.35 1.08 3.75
CA HIS A 167 0.26 1.02 2.44
C HIS A 167 1.17 2.23 2.23
N ARG A 168 2.47 1.99 2.12
CA ARG A 168 3.57 2.97 1.98
C ARG A 168 4.38 2.81 0.69
N GLY A 169 3.90 2.00 -0.25
CA GLY A 169 4.58 1.70 -1.51
C GLY A 169 5.80 0.81 -1.33
N PHE A 170 6.44 0.45 -2.42
CA PHE A 170 7.51 -0.55 -2.48
C PHE A 170 8.81 0.04 -3.03
N SER A 171 9.92 -0.44 -2.51
CA SER A 171 11.24 -0.04 -2.97
C SER A 171 11.51 -0.59 -4.36
N THR A 172 12.14 0.22 -5.20
CA THR A 172 12.61 -0.16 -6.54
C THR A 172 14.10 0.12 -6.66
N GLY A 173 14.81 -0.71 -7.43
CA GLY A 173 16.22 -0.49 -7.75
C GLY A 173 16.43 0.56 -8.84
N GLU A 174 15.36 0.96 -9.53
CA GLU A 174 15.41 1.90 -10.67
C GLU A 174 15.00 3.31 -10.26
N ALA A 175 15.46 4.31 -11.00
CA ALA A 175 15.05 5.68 -10.80
C ALA A 175 13.54 5.82 -11.09
N SER A 176 12.81 6.42 -10.16
CA SER A 176 11.36 6.58 -10.26
C SER A 176 10.95 7.99 -9.84
N LYS A 177 9.76 8.43 -10.28
CA LYS A 177 9.14 9.68 -9.83
C LYS A 177 9.05 9.73 -8.29
N TYR A 178 8.68 8.61 -7.68
CA TYR A 178 8.48 8.47 -6.24
C TYR A 178 9.68 7.78 -5.58
N ARG A 179 9.88 7.99 -4.27
CA ARG A 179 10.88 7.23 -3.50
C ARG A 179 10.50 5.75 -3.43
N ASN A 180 9.22 5.46 -3.27
CA ASN A 180 8.69 4.10 -3.31
C ASN A 180 7.47 4.06 -4.21
N ILE A 181 7.48 3.16 -5.19
CA ILE A 181 6.42 3.03 -6.17
C ILE A 181 5.16 2.48 -5.50
N PRO A 182 3.96 3.06 -5.74
CA PRO A 182 2.77 2.62 -5.04
C PRO A 182 2.38 1.17 -5.29
N LEU A 183 2.46 0.67 -6.53
CA LEU A 183 1.93 -0.66 -6.91
C LEU A 183 0.52 -0.91 -6.32
N TRP A 184 -0.41 -0.01 -6.63
CA TRP A 184 -1.78 0.00 -6.08
C TRP A 184 -2.48 -1.36 -6.15
N GLN A 185 -2.19 -2.17 -7.17
CA GLN A 185 -2.74 -3.51 -7.35
C GLN A 185 -2.52 -4.42 -6.14
N ILE A 186 -1.36 -4.35 -5.46
CA ILE A 186 -1.08 -5.18 -4.29
C ILE A 186 -1.97 -4.79 -3.10
N ALA A 187 -2.16 -3.49 -2.90
CA ALA A 187 -3.03 -3.00 -1.84
C ALA A 187 -4.51 -3.30 -2.13
N ILE A 188 -4.93 -3.22 -3.40
CA ILE A 188 -6.29 -3.59 -3.83
C ILE A 188 -6.52 -5.09 -3.63
N GLU A 189 -5.54 -5.93 -3.95
CA GLU A 189 -5.62 -7.38 -3.73
C GLU A 189 -5.68 -7.74 -2.24
N LEU A 190 -4.91 -7.05 -1.39
CA LEU A 190 -5.02 -7.21 0.07
C LEU A 190 -6.43 -6.84 0.57
N LYS A 191 -6.97 -5.68 0.15
CA LYS A 191 -8.34 -5.26 0.54
C LYS A 191 -9.40 -6.19 -0.02
N SER A 192 -9.19 -6.78 -1.20
CA SER A 192 -10.08 -7.79 -1.77
C SER A 192 -10.05 -9.12 -1.00
N THR A 193 -8.89 -9.45 -0.43
CA THR A 193 -8.70 -10.65 0.41
C THR A 193 -9.29 -10.44 1.81
N PHE A 194 -9.12 -9.25 2.38
CA PHE A 194 -9.64 -8.85 3.70
C PHE A 194 -10.49 -7.56 3.60
N PRO A 195 -11.75 -7.64 3.16
CA PRO A 195 -12.60 -6.46 2.91
C PRO A 195 -12.83 -5.56 4.14
N ASN A 196 -12.78 -6.14 5.33
CA ASN A 196 -13.02 -5.44 6.59
C ASN A 196 -11.73 -4.88 7.22
N LEU A 197 -10.54 -5.14 6.63
CA LEU A 197 -9.28 -4.63 7.14
C LEU A 197 -9.14 -3.14 6.78
N PRO A 198 -9.06 -2.23 7.76
CA PRO A 198 -8.81 -0.81 7.50
C PRO A 198 -7.51 -0.61 6.73
N MET A 199 -7.54 0.19 5.67
CA MET A 199 -6.40 0.49 4.81
C MET A 199 -6.01 1.96 4.94
N ILE A 200 -4.83 2.23 5.50
CA ILE A 200 -4.27 3.57 5.69
C ILE A 200 -3.17 3.82 4.67
N GLY A 201 -3.17 5.00 4.05
CA GLY A 201 -2.17 5.41 3.08
C GLY A 201 -1.02 6.21 3.71
N ASP A 202 0.23 5.92 3.32
CA ASP A 202 1.40 6.69 3.74
C ASP A 202 2.03 7.40 2.52
N PRO A 203 1.53 8.60 2.18
CA PRO A 203 2.02 9.36 1.03
C PRO A 203 3.44 9.90 1.29
N SER A 204 3.83 10.16 2.54
CA SER A 204 5.16 10.68 2.90
C SER A 204 6.26 9.75 2.45
N HIS A 205 6.15 8.48 2.81
CA HIS A 205 7.14 7.47 2.48
C HIS A 205 7.11 7.02 1.02
N MET A 206 5.94 7.05 0.36
CA MET A 206 5.84 6.87 -1.08
C MET A 206 6.56 8.00 -1.82
N ALA A 207 6.21 9.25 -1.52
CA ALA A 207 6.72 10.43 -2.19
C ALA A 207 8.24 10.59 -2.02
N GLY A 208 8.72 10.54 -0.77
CA GLY A 208 10.08 10.94 -0.40
C GLY A 208 10.36 12.44 -0.51
N LYS A 209 9.39 13.24 -0.93
CA LYS A 209 9.48 14.70 -1.04
C LYS A 209 8.09 15.35 -0.95
N ARG A 210 7.99 16.58 -0.43
CA ARG A 210 6.72 17.32 -0.25
C ARG A 210 5.92 17.49 -1.54
N ALA A 211 6.59 17.67 -2.68
CA ALA A 211 5.96 17.98 -3.97
C ALA A 211 4.96 16.92 -4.48
N TYR A 212 5.03 15.67 -3.99
CA TYR A 212 4.16 14.59 -4.43
C TYR A 212 3.15 14.11 -3.39
N LEU A 213 3.09 14.76 -2.21
CA LEU A 213 2.20 14.32 -1.14
C LEU A 213 0.73 14.47 -1.52
N GLN A 214 0.33 15.62 -2.09
CA GLN A 214 -1.05 15.89 -2.47
C GLN A 214 -1.58 14.85 -3.47
N GLU A 215 -0.84 14.58 -4.54
CA GLU A 215 -1.30 13.65 -5.59
C GLU A 215 -1.40 12.21 -5.08
N LEU A 216 -0.49 11.78 -4.20
CA LEU A 216 -0.52 10.44 -3.62
C LEU A 216 -1.62 10.29 -2.58
N ALA A 217 -1.80 11.29 -1.72
CA ALA A 217 -2.88 11.34 -0.74
C ALA A 217 -4.25 11.35 -1.45
N GLN A 218 -4.41 12.16 -2.50
CA GLN A 218 -5.64 12.18 -3.29
C GLN A 218 -5.91 10.82 -3.94
N MET A 219 -4.89 10.17 -4.53
CA MET A 219 -5.05 8.83 -5.11
C MET A 219 -5.46 7.79 -4.06
N GLN A 220 -4.92 7.85 -2.85
CA GLN A 220 -5.32 6.97 -1.75
C GLN A 220 -6.81 7.16 -1.37
N MET A 221 -7.28 8.41 -1.31
CA MET A 221 -8.70 8.70 -1.08
C MET A 221 -9.58 8.26 -2.25
N ASP A 222 -9.12 8.41 -3.50
CA ASP A 222 -9.82 7.96 -4.71
C ASP A 222 -9.97 6.43 -4.76
N LEU A 223 -8.99 5.71 -4.20
CA LEU A 223 -9.00 4.26 -4.03
C LEU A 223 -9.74 3.81 -2.76
N ASN A 224 -10.47 4.72 -2.10
CA ASN A 224 -11.29 4.45 -0.92
C ASN A 224 -10.48 3.84 0.24
N TYR A 225 -9.33 4.46 0.54
CA TYR A 225 -8.57 4.16 1.76
C TYR A 225 -9.27 4.77 2.96
N ASP A 226 -9.17 4.09 4.09
CA ASP A 226 -9.87 4.41 5.33
C ASP A 226 -9.16 5.52 6.13
N GLY A 227 -7.97 5.94 5.70
CA GLY A 227 -7.22 7.03 6.30
C GLY A 227 -5.85 7.29 5.70
N LEU A 228 -5.13 8.23 6.30
CA LEU A 228 -3.77 8.65 5.94
C LEU A 228 -2.87 8.71 7.18
N ILE A 229 -1.60 8.34 7.00
CA ILE A 229 -0.50 8.59 7.94
C ILE A 229 0.54 9.46 7.25
N VAL A 230 0.70 10.69 7.73
CA VAL A 230 1.50 11.73 7.06
C VAL A 230 2.54 12.30 8.03
N GLU A 231 3.74 12.57 7.55
CA GLU A 231 4.77 13.17 8.38
C GLU A 231 4.67 14.69 8.40
N SER A 232 4.71 15.27 9.60
CA SER A 232 4.68 16.71 9.82
C SER A 232 5.65 17.12 10.92
N HIS A 233 6.29 18.28 10.78
CA HIS A 233 7.34 18.77 11.66
C HIS A 233 7.24 20.29 11.79
N ILE A 234 7.54 20.88 12.96
CA ILE A 234 7.48 22.35 13.13
C ILE A 234 8.43 23.11 12.21
N ASP A 235 9.59 22.53 11.89
CA ASP A 235 10.63 23.11 11.03
C ASP A 235 11.21 22.00 10.15
N PRO A 236 10.49 21.56 9.10
CA PRO A 236 10.85 20.37 8.33
C PRO A 236 12.24 20.39 7.70
N ASP A 237 12.77 21.57 7.38
CA ASP A 237 14.08 21.72 6.75
C ASP A 237 15.24 21.49 7.74
N LYS A 238 14.98 21.57 9.04
CA LYS A 238 15.95 21.25 10.11
C LYS A 238 15.73 19.89 10.76
N ALA A 239 14.75 19.12 10.30
CA ALA A 239 14.46 17.80 10.87
C ALA A 239 15.67 16.85 10.73
N TRP A 240 15.92 16.06 11.76
CA TRP A 240 17.06 15.12 11.84
C TRP A 240 16.84 13.86 11.00
N SER A 241 15.62 13.65 10.48
CA SER A 241 15.27 12.52 9.65
C SER A 241 14.20 12.89 8.62
N ASP A 242 14.34 12.34 7.40
CA ASP A 242 13.38 12.47 6.30
C ASP A 242 12.88 13.92 6.05
N ALA A 243 13.74 14.92 6.26
CA ALA A 243 13.41 16.35 6.16
C ALA A 243 12.57 16.68 4.91
N ALA A 244 12.99 16.19 3.74
CA ALA A 244 12.37 16.49 2.45
C ALA A 244 10.90 16.11 2.30
N GLN A 245 10.35 15.18 3.11
CA GLN A 245 8.99 14.64 2.95
C GLN A 245 8.01 15.06 4.06
N GLN A 246 8.46 15.80 5.08
CA GLN A 246 7.61 16.25 6.19
C GLN A 246 7.00 17.62 5.88
N LEU A 247 5.72 17.85 6.21
CA LEU A 247 5.07 19.17 6.07
C LEU A 247 5.14 19.98 7.37
N THR A 248 5.00 21.30 7.30
CA THR A 248 4.63 22.06 8.51
C THR A 248 3.17 21.74 8.87
N PRO A 249 2.75 21.89 10.13
CA PRO A 249 1.34 21.71 10.50
C PRO A 249 0.38 22.56 9.67
N ALA A 250 0.75 23.81 9.34
CA ALA A 250 -0.03 24.68 8.47
C ALA A 250 -0.16 24.12 7.04
N ALA A 251 0.95 23.74 6.41
CA ALA A 251 0.93 23.17 5.05
C ALA A 251 0.21 21.80 5.02
N PHE A 252 0.25 21.05 6.12
CA PHE A 252 -0.54 19.83 6.26
C PHE A 252 -2.04 20.13 6.34
N GLY A 253 -2.45 21.16 7.10
CA GLY A 253 -3.83 21.65 7.10
C GLY A 253 -4.32 22.03 5.70
N GLU A 254 -3.52 22.81 4.97
CA GLU A 254 -3.81 23.16 3.58
C GLU A 254 -3.96 21.92 2.69
N MET A 255 -3.05 20.94 2.82
CA MET A 255 -3.13 19.69 2.07
C MET A 255 -4.46 18.95 2.31
N LEU A 256 -4.91 18.87 3.56
CA LEU A 256 -6.17 18.21 3.93
C LEU A 256 -7.39 18.93 3.35
N GLU A 257 -7.39 20.27 3.34
CA GLU A 257 -8.49 21.05 2.76
C GLU A 257 -8.64 20.83 1.25
N HIS A 258 -7.54 20.56 0.56
CA HIS A 258 -7.52 20.27 -0.88
C HIS A 258 -7.84 18.80 -1.23
N LEU A 259 -8.05 17.92 -0.24
CA LEU A 259 -8.44 16.54 -0.51
C LEU A 259 -9.93 16.43 -0.82
N HIS A 260 -10.24 15.80 -1.96
CA HIS A 260 -11.60 15.45 -2.35
C HIS A 260 -11.96 14.05 -1.85
N ILE A 261 -12.68 13.97 -0.74
CA ILE A 261 -13.21 12.71 -0.21
C ILE A 261 -14.52 12.37 -0.92
N ARG A 262 -14.50 11.34 -1.76
CA ARG A 262 -15.66 10.89 -2.54
C ARG A 262 -16.46 9.85 -1.75
N LYS A 263 -17.77 9.84 -1.96
CA LYS A 263 -18.65 8.80 -1.39
C LYS A 263 -18.51 7.53 -2.22
N VAL A 264 -18.52 6.38 -1.54
CA VAL A 264 -18.46 5.05 -2.18
C VAL A 264 -19.71 4.78 -3.01
N ASP A 265 -20.85 5.32 -2.57
CA ASP A 265 -22.13 5.08 -3.19
C ASP A 265 -23.04 6.31 -3.18
N SER A 266 -24.04 6.31 -4.06
CA SER A 266 -25.04 7.36 -4.20
C SER A 266 -26.44 6.77 -4.14
N GLN A 267 -27.30 7.32 -3.28
CA GLN A 267 -28.70 6.89 -3.17
C GLN A 267 -29.58 7.37 -4.33
N ASN A 268 -29.01 8.04 -5.34
CA ASN A 268 -29.74 8.49 -6.52
C ASN A 268 -30.05 7.30 -7.45
N ILE A 269 -31.33 6.95 -7.56
CA ILE A 269 -31.82 5.80 -8.34
C ILE A 269 -31.50 5.95 -9.84
N GLU A 270 -31.62 7.15 -10.40
CA GLU A 270 -31.31 7.40 -11.82
C GLU A 270 -29.82 7.17 -12.11
N PHE A 271 -28.96 7.63 -11.19
CA PHE A 271 -27.52 7.37 -11.26
C PHE A 271 -27.20 5.87 -11.17
N GLN A 272 -27.83 5.14 -10.24
CA GLN A 272 -27.65 3.69 -10.10
C GLN A 272 -28.04 2.94 -11.38
N GLY A 273 -29.22 3.28 -11.95
CA GLY A 273 -29.69 2.68 -13.19
C GLY A 273 -28.77 2.96 -14.38
N ALA A 274 -28.29 4.20 -14.52
CA ALA A 274 -27.34 4.56 -15.59
C ALA A 274 -25.99 3.82 -15.43
N MET A 275 -25.49 3.71 -14.19
CA MET A 275 -24.26 2.99 -13.88
C MET A 275 -24.38 1.50 -14.20
N GLU A 276 -25.49 0.85 -13.82
CA GLU A 276 -25.74 -0.56 -14.11
C GLU A 276 -25.81 -0.84 -15.61
N GLN A 277 -26.46 0.04 -16.39
CA GLN A 277 -26.49 -0.07 -17.84
C GLN A 277 -25.09 0.01 -18.47
N ILE A 278 -24.23 0.92 -17.99
CA ILE A 278 -22.85 1.03 -18.47
C ILE A 278 -22.05 -0.22 -18.08
N ARG A 279 -22.17 -0.70 -16.84
CA ARG A 279 -21.50 -1.93 -16.38
C ARG A 279 -21.89 -3.13 -17.22
N SER A 280 -23.18 -3.29 -17.54
CA SER A 280 -23.63 -4.38 -18.42
C SER A 280 -23.04 -4.30 -19.83
N LYS A 281 -22.85 -3.08 -20.37
CA LYS A 281 -22.15 -2.88 -21.65
C LYS A 281 -20.66 -3.25 -21.54
N ILE A 282 -20.01 -2.89 -20.44
CA ILE A 282 -18.62 -3.29 -20.15
C ILE A 282 -18.52 -4.82 -20.10
N ASP A 283 -19.38 -5.48 -19.32
CA ASP A 283 -19.41 -6.94 -19.21
C ASP A 283 -19.57 -7.62 -20.57
N ASN A 284 -20.36 -7.02 -21.47
CA ASN A 284 -20.52 -7.54 -22.83
C ASN A 284 -19.23 -7.42 -23.67
N VAL A 285 -18.53 -6.30 -23.58
CA VAL A 285 -17.23 -6.12 -24.23
C VAL A 285 -16.20 -7.06 -23.62
N ASP A 286 -16.20 -7.25 -22.30
CA ASP A 286 -15.28 -8.14 -21.62
C ASP A 286 -15.48 -9.60 -22.04
N ARG A 287 -16.73 -10.05 -22.21
CA ARG A 287 -17.01 -11.37 -22.82
C ARG A 287 -16.43 -11.49 -24.22
N GLN A 288 -16.63 -10.47 -25.07
CA GLN A 288 -16.07 -10.47 -26.43
C GLN A 288 -14.54 -10.49 -26.42
N LEU A 289 -13.88 -9.80 -25.48
CA LEU A 289 -12.43 -9.85 -25.33
C LEU A 289 -11.95 -11.28 -25.03
N VAL A 290 -12.63 -11.99 -24.12
CA VAL A 290 -12.30 -13.39 -23.79
C VAL A 290 -12.52 -14.31 -25.01
N GLU A 291 -13.63 -14.15 -25.74
CA GLU A 291 -13.91 -14.91 -26.97
C GLU A 291 -12.85 -14.67 -28.05
N MET A 292 -12.41 -13.42 -28.24
CA MET A 292 -11.35 -13.08 -29.20
C MET A 292 -9.99 -13.63 -28.79
N LEU A 293 -9.67 -13.63 -27.49
CA LEU A 293 -8.46 -14.28 -26.98
C LEU A 293 -8.49 -15.79 -27.22
N ALA A 294 -9.63 -16.45 -26.97
CA ALA A 294 -9.80 -17.88 -27.23
C ALA A 294 -9.65 -18.20 -28.73
N ALA A 295 -10.31 -17.43 -29.60
CA ALA A 295 -10.16 -17.57 -31.05
C ALA A 295 -8.70 -17.37 -31.51
N ARG A 296 -7.99 -16.40 -30.92
CA ARG A 296 -6.57 -16.19 -31.16
C ARG A 296 -5.73 -17.38 -30.72
N MET A 297 -6.01 -17.99 -29.56
CA MET A 297 -5.29 -19.19 -29.09
C MET A 297 -5.51 -20.40 -30.01
N ALA A 298 -6.71 -20.60 -30.56
CA ALA A 298 -6.96 -21.65 -31.54
C ALA A 298 -6.14 -21.48 -32.83
N LEU A 299 -5.87 -20.24 -33.25
CA LEU A 299 -4.95 -19.96 -34.37
C LEU A 299 -3.48 -20.24 -34.00
N VAL A 300 -3.10 -19.97 -32.75
CA VAL A 300 -1.76 -20.29 -32.22
C VAL A 300 -1.54 -21.80 -32.17
N GLU A 301 -2.54 -22.59 -31.79
CA GLU A 301 -2.48 -24.07 -31.82
C GLU A 301 -2.23 -24.58 -33.24
N LYS A 302 -3.02 -24.12 -34.22
CA LYS A 302 -2.79 -24.46 -35.64
C LYS A 302 -1.40 -24.06 -36.12
N LEU A 303 -0.93 -22.86 -35.76
CA LEU A 303 0.43 -22.43 -36.09
C LEU A 303 1.49 -23.34 -35.47
N ALA A 304 1.26 -23.81 -34.24
CA ALA A 304 2.16 -24.74 -33.55
C ALA A 304 2.26 -26.08 -34.29
N GLU A 305 1.13 -26.62 -34.76
CA GLU A 305 1.09 -27.85 -35.57
C GLU A 305 1.93 -27.70 -36.84
N TYR A 306 1.73 -26.61 -37.60
CA TYR A 306 2.53 -26.31 -38.79
C TYR A 306 4.02 -26.18 -38.48
N LYS A 307 4.39 -25.47 -37.40
CA LYS A 307 5.79 -25.33 -37.00
C LYS A 307 6.42 -26.66 -36.62
N ARG A 308 5.69 -27.52 -35.89
CA ARG A 308 6.12 -28.86 -35.50
C ARG A 308 6.37 -29.73 -36.73
N GLU A 309 5.44 -29.77 -37.67
CA GLU A 309 5.56 -30.54 -38.92
C GLU A 309 6.75 -30.12 -39.77
N ASN A 310 7.15 -28.85 -39.67
CA ASN A 310 8.26 -28.27 -40.45
C ASN A 310 9.54 -28.07 -39.64
N ASN A 311 9.60 -28.59 -38.41
CA ASN A 311 10.75 -28.44 -37.50
C ASN A 311 11.21 -26.98 -37.29
N VAL A 312 10.25 -26.06 -37.15
CA VAL A 312 10.47 -24.61 -36.93
C VAL A 312 10.35 -24.27 -35.44
N THR A 313 11.22 -23.39 -34.96
CA THR A 313 11.20 -22.93 -33.56
C THR A 313 9.94 -22.12 -33.19
N ILE A 314 9.54 -22.20 -31.92
CA ILE A 314 8.40 -21.44 -31.35
C ILE A 314 8.67 -19.95 -31.43
N PHE A 315 9.83 -19.50 -30.95
CA PHE A 315 10.12 -18.08 -30.79
C PHE A 315 10.74 -17.47 -32.06
N GLN A 316 10.07 -16.44 -32.59
CA GLN A 316 10.49 -15.72 -33.79
C GLN A 316 10.64 -14.23 -33.45
N PRO A 317 11.88 -13.73 -33.20
CA PRO A 317 12.12 -12.38 -32.69
C PRO A 317 11.55 -11.25 -33.56
N ASP A 318 11.66 -11.36 -34.88
CA ASP A 318 11.20 -10.32 -35.81
C ASP A 318 9.69 -10.15 -35.76
N ARG A 319 8.95 -11.26 -35.66
CA ARG A 319 7.50 -11.23 -35.53
C ARG A 319 7.08 -10.62 -34.19
N TRP A 320 7.80 -10.94 -33.12
CA TRP A 320 7.56 -10.34 -31.81
C TRP A 320 7.74 -8.82 -31.84
N LYS A 321 8.86 -8.35 -32.40
CA LYS A 321 9.14 -6.92 -32.57
C LYS A 321 8.07 -6.21 -33.40
N GLU A 322 7.67 -6.79 -34.53
CA GLU A 322 6.62 -6.24 -35.39
C GLU A 322 5.28 -6.11 -34.65
N VAL A 323 4.87 -7.15 -33.93
CA VAL A 323 3.60 -7.12 -33.15
C VAL A 323 3.67 -6.06 -32.06
N HIS A 324 4.76 -6.01 -31.30
CA HIS A 324 4.92 -5.05 -30.22
C HIS A 324 4.83 -3.60 -30.74
N GLU A 325 5.56 -3.26 -31.80
CA GLU A 325 5.57 -1.90 -32.36
C GLU A 325 4.24 -1.52 -33.03
N THR A 326 3.63 -2.44 -33.78
CA THR A 326 2.41 -2.12 -34.55
C THR A 326 1.18 -2.04 -33.66
N ARG A 327 1.07 -2.89 -32.64
CA ARG A 327 -0.11 -2.92 -31.75
C ARG A 327 -0.14 -1.73 -30.81
N ALA A 328 0.99 -1.32 -30.24
CA ALA A 328 1.09 -0.09 -29.44
C ALA A 328 0.62 1.15 -30.23
N LYS A 329 1.12 1.32 -31.47
CA LYS A 329 0.69 2.42 -32.38
C LYS A 329 -0.79 2.35 -32.72
N GLN A 330 -1.33 1.15 -32.95
CA GLN A 330 -2.76 0.98 -33.22
C GLN A 330 -3.60 1.36 -31.99
N GLY A 331 -3.21 0.91 -30.81
CA GLY A 331 -3.88 1.26 -29.56
C GLY A 331 -3.89 2.76 -29.31
N GLN A 332 -2.78 3.44 -29.57
CA GLN A 332 -2.70 4.90 -29.49
C GLN A 332 -3.72 5.59 -30.39
N LYS A 333 -3.88 5.14 -31.65
CA LYS A 333 -4.90 5.67 -32.58
C LYS A 333 -6.33 5.43 -32.10
N MET A 334 -6.53 4.42 -31.25
CA MET A 334 -7.82 4.06 -30.66
C MET A 334 -8.04 4.70 -29.28
N GLY A 335 -7.13 5.58 -28.82
CA GLY A 335 -7.25 6.27 -27.54
C GLY A 335 -6.74 5.47 -26.33
N LEU A 336 -5.99 4.38 -26.54
CA LEU A 336 -5.35 3.61 -25.48
C LEU A 336 -3.93 4.12 -25.22
N TYR A 337 -3.49 4.04 -23.97
CA TYR A 337 -2.09 4.26 -23.62
C TYR A 337 -1.20 3.18 -24.27
N PRO A 338 -0.14 3.56 -24.99
CA PRO A 338 0.77 2.59 -25.62
C PRO A 338 1.31 1.56 -24.63
N GLU A 339 1.68 1.97 -23.42
CA GLU A 339 2.29 1.15 -22.38
C GLU A 339 1.33 0.03 -21.92
N LEU A 340 0.03 0.32 -21.80
CA LEU A 340 -0.99 -0.68 -21.49
C LEU A 340 -1.05 -1.76 -22.56
N VAL A 341 -1.02 -1.35 -23.83
CA VAL A 341 -1.14 -2.26 -24.96
C VAL A 341 0.10 -3.14 -25.07
N GLU A 342 1.27 -2.58 -24.83
CA GLU A 342 2.53 -3.34 -24.78
C GLU A 342 2.48 -4.44 -23.71
N GLU A 343 2.07 -4.12 -22.48
CA GLU A 343 1.97 -5.10 -21.39
C GLU A 343 0.94 -6.19 -21.67
N ILE A 344 -0.24 -5.84 -22.18
CA ILE A 344 -1.26 -6.83 -22.59
C ILE A 344 -0.69 -7.79 -23.65
N PHE A 345 -0.04 -7.26 -24.68
CA PHE A 345 0.50 -8.11 -25.75
C PHE A 345 1.72 -8.94 -25.32
N LYS A 346 2.49 -8.50 -24.32
CA LYS A 346 3.52 -9.34 -23.66
C LYS A 346 2.89 -10.55 -22.99
N ILE A 347 1.85 -10.34 -22.18
CA ILE A 347 1.14 -11.43 -21.49
C ILE A 347 0.51 -12.40 -22.52
N ILE A 348 -0.17 -11.88 -23.53
CA ILE A 348 -0.76 -12.70 -24.60
C ILE A 348 0.32 -13.51 -25.35
N HIS A 349 1.49 -12.92 -25.59
CA HIS A 349 2.59 -13.62 -26.25
C HIS A 349 3.15 -14.76 -25.40
N MET A 350 3.33 -14.54 -24.10
CA MET A 350 3.77 -15.59 -23.17
C MET A 350 2.77 -16.75 -23.14
N GLU A 351 1.47 -16.47 -23.14
CA GLU A 351 0.44 -17.51 -23.24
C GLU A 351 0.49 -18.25 -24.59
N SER A 352 0.80 -17.53 -25.66
CA SER A 352 0.97 -18.14 -26.99
C SER A 352 2.17 -19.09 -27.05
N ILE A 353 3.26 -18.76 -26.34
CA ILE A 353 4.44 -19.63 -26.22
C ILE A 353 4.05 -20.88 -25.44
N ARG A 354 3.41 -20.72 -24.27
CA ARG A 354 2.95 -21.84 -23.45
C ARG A 354 2.10 -22.82 -24.27
N LYS A 355 1.13 -22.29 -25.03
CA LYS A 355 0.26 -23.12 -25.87
C LYS A 355 1.01 -23.83 -27.00
N GLN A 356 1.94 -23.14 -27.68
CA GLN A 356 2.80 -23.76 -28.69
C GLN A 356 3.65 -24.89 -28.10
N THR A 357 4.22 -24.68 -26.90
CA THR A 357 5.01 -25.71 -26.20
C THR A 357 4.17 -26.94 -25.87
N GLU A 358 2.93 -26.77 -25.40
CA GLU A 358 1.99 -27.89 -25.17
C GLU A 358 1.79 -28.73 -26.44
N VAL A 359 1.55 -28.08 -27.58
CA VAL A 359 1.36 -28.77 -28.87
C VAL A 359 2.65 -29.44 -29.36
N MET A 360 3.80 -28.78 -29.25
CA MET A 360 5.07 -29.37 -29.69
C MET A 360 5.45 -30.63 -28.91
N ASN A 361 5.17 -30.66 -27.59
CA ASN A 361 5.56 -31.76 -26.71
C ASN A 361 4.50 -32.88 -26.60
N SER A 362 3.28 -32.67 -27.10
CA SER A 362 2.15 -33.60 -26.94
C SER A 362 2.34 -35.01 -27.55
N ASN A 363 3.32 -35.22 -28.43
CA ASN A 363 3.60 -36.53 -29.05
C ASN A 363 4.86 -37.26 -28.52
N GLU A 364 5.66 -36.65 -27.64
CA GLU A 364 6.84 -37.32 -27.06
C GLU A 364 6.49 -38.30 -25.93
N GLN A 365 5.24 -38.32 -25.45
CA GLN A 365 4.76 -39.26 -24.43
C GLN A 365 4.15 -40.56 -25.00
N SER A 366 4.19 -40.75 -26.33
CA SER A 366 3.62 -41.93 -27.00
C SER A 366 4.65 -42.74 -27.81
N ALA A 367 5.95 -42.56 -27.57
CA ALA A 367 7.04 -43.26 -28.25
C ALA A 367 7.86 -44.13 -27.28
#